data_AF-A0A165Z8C9-F1
#
_entry.id   AF-A0A165Z8C9-F1
#
_cell.length_a   1.000
_cell.length_b   1.000
_cell.length_c   1.000
_cell.angle_alpha   90.00
_cell.angle_beta   90.00
_cell.angle_gamma   90.00
#
_symmetry.space_group_name_H-M   'P 1'
#
loop_
_entity.id
_entity.type
_entity.pdbx_description
1 polymer ?
#
loop_
_entity_poly.entity_id
_entity_poly.type
_entity_poly.pdbx_seq_one_letter_code
_entity_poly.pdbx_strand_id
1 'polypeptide(L)'
;MNNIPPAPERPHKFLFSTNEGHTLCKTILQDRIPYEPHDVQIDGLCKLLDNIDLFAILATGSGKTSFLSMYMLVLLAIQANPCLCPTASFPRNPCMLAVCPTKYLEHQMAEVMEKLGLSALVINADTLQAAKRRGEDLWKKAETEPSLLFLAPEQLISPKFSTLIKADGEFAVRVCAIAVDEAHLLNTWGRSWRKVGFL
;
A
#
# COMPACT_ATOMS: atom_id res chain seq x y z
N MET A 1 -53.83 2.55 -0.33
CA MET A 1 -52.60 2.27 0.44
C MET A 1 -51.64 1.56 -0.51
N ASN A 2 -50.66 2.28 -1.04
CA ASN A 2 -49.70 1.73 -2.00
C ASN A 2 -48.61 1.00 -1.21
N ASN A 3 -48.64 -0.33 -1.21
CA ASN A 3 -47.55 -1.17 -0.72
C ASN A 3 -46.43 -1.17 -1.76
N ILE A 4 -45.51 -0.22 -1.61
CA ILE A 4 -44.20 -0.27 -2.29
C ILE A 4 -43.37 -1.30 -1.51
N PRO A 5 -42.90 -2.39 -2.15
CA PRO A 5 -42.02 -3.34 -1.47
C PRO A 5 -40.74 -2.62 -1.02
N PRO A 6 -40.21 -2.94 0.17
CA PRO A 6 -38.95 -2.35 0.64
C PRO A 6 -37.86 -2.59 -0.41
N ALA A 7 -37.05 -1.56 -0.66
CA ALA A 7 -35.89 -1.69 -1.55
C ALA A 7 -35.04 -2.86 -1.07
N PRO A 8 -34.48 -3.69 -1.98
CA PRO A 8 -33.60 -4.79 -1.59
C PRO A 8 -32.49 -4.24 -0.69
N GLU A 9 -32.30 -4.86 0.48
CA GLU A 9 -31.23 -4.51 1.39
C GLU A 9 -29.90 -4.57 0.62
N ARG A 10 -29.17 -3.44 0.59
CA ARG A 10 -27.83 -3.45 0.02
C ARG A 10 -27.02 -4.47 0.82
N PRO A 11 -26.31 -5.41 0.17
CA PRO A 11 -25.49 -6.36 0.90
C PRO A 11 -24.53 -5.58 1.80
N HIS A 12 -24.54 -5.92 3.10
CA HIS A 12 -23.62 -5.31 4.06
C HIS A 12 -22.20 -5.55 3.57
N LYS A 13 -21.39 -4.48 3.52
CA LYS A 13 -19.96 -4.57 3.20
C LYS A 13 -19.31 -5.50 4.23
N PHE A 14 -18.59 -6.51 3.76
CA PHE A 14 -17.84 -7.43 4.61
C PHE A 14 -16.87 -6.64 5.49
N LEU A 15 -16.82 -7.02 6.77
CA LEU A 15 -15.99 -6.38 7.77
C LEU A 15 -14.85 -7.33 8.14
N PHE A 16 -13.62 -6.93 7.80
CA PHE A 16 -12.42 -7.73 8.01
C PHE A 16 -12.04 -7.83 9.48
N SER A 17 -12.34 -6.81 10.29
CA SER A 17 -12.05 -6.76 11.74
C SER A 17 -12.96 -7.67 12.59
N THR A 18 -13.57 -8.69 11.98
CA THR A 18 -14.35 -9.74 12.65
C THR A 18 -13.54 -11.02 12.76
N ASN A 19 -13.98 -11.99 13.59
CA ASN A 19 -13.34 -13.31 13.64
C ASN A 19 -13.33 -13.99 12.25
N GLU A 20 -14.40 -13.86 11.48
CA GLU A 20 -14.49 -14.39 10.11
C GLU A 20 -13.47 -13.72 9.19
N GLY A 21 -13.34 -12.39 9.25
CA GLY A 21 -12.35 -11.66 8.46
C GLY A 21 -10.90 -11.99 8.85
N HIS A 22 -10.61 -12.17 10.15
CA HIS A 22 -9.32 -12.64 10.62
C HIS A 22 -8.98 -14.02 10.05
N THR A 23 -9.92 -14.96 10.12
CA THR A 23 -9.76 -16.30 9.54
C THR A 23 -9.52 -16.24 8.04
N LEU A 24 -10.33 -15.47 7.30
CA LEU A 24 -10.17 -15.27 5.86
C LEU A 24 -8.76 -14.76 5.51
N CYS A 25 -8.29 -13.71 6.18
CA CYS A 25 -6.97 -13.14 5.96
C CYS A 25 -5.87 -14.17 6.23
N LYS A 26 -5.93 -14.91 7.36
CA LYS A 26 -4.96 -15.96 7.68
C LYS A 26 -4.95 -17.06 6.62
N THR A 27 -6.13 -17.53 6.17
CA THR A 27 -6.25 -18.54 5.11
C THR A 27 -5.66 -18.08 3.79
N ILE A 28 -5.93 -16.83 3.38
CA ILE A 28 -5.35 -16.29 2.14
C ILE A 28 -3.81 -16.23 2.21
N LEU A 29 -3.28 -15.87 3.38
CA LEU A 29 -1.85 -15.66 3.57
C LEU A 29 -1.05 -16.96 3.74
N GLN A 30 -1.67 -18.04 4.22
CA GLN A 30 -1.00 -19.29 4.61
C GLN A 30 0.03 -19.81 3.58
N ASP A 31 -0.30 -19.77 2.28
CA ASP A 31 0.58 -20.26 1.21
C ASP A 31 1.31 -19.13 0.44
N ARG A 32 1.16 -17.88 0.89
CA ARG A 32 1.68 -16.68 0.21
C ARG A 32 2.84 -16.01 0.94
N ILE A 33 3.06 -16.35 2.21
CA ILE A 33 4.15 -15.83 3.02
C ILE A 33 4.89 -17.00 3.70
N PRO A 34 6.22 -16.88 3.93
CA PRO A 34 7.01 -17.97 4.50
C PRO A 34 6.99 -18.00 6.04
N TYR A 35 6.05 -17.30 6.68
CA TYR A 35 5.96 -17.16 8.13
C TYR A 35 4.50 -17.07 8.57
N GLU A 36 4.25 -17.36 9.85
CA GLU A 36 2.94 -17.17 10.46
C GLU A 36 2.80 -15.72 10.96
N PRO A 37 1.77 -14.96 10.51
CA PRO A 37 1.52 -13.61 11.01
C PRO A 37 1.20 -13.60 12.50
N HIS A 38 1.75 -12.64 13.23
CA HIS A 38 1.33 -12.38 14.61
C HIS A 38 -0.11 -11.85 14.63
N ASP A 39 -0.85 -12.13 15.71
CA ASP A 39 -2.25 -11.68 15.83
C ASP A 39 -2.40 -10.15 15.73
N VAL A 40 -1.43 -9.39 16.27
CA VAL A 40 -1.40 -7.93 16.14
C VAL A 40 -1.22 -7.45 14.69
N GLN A 41 -0.54 -8.25 13.86
CA GLN A 41 -0.36 -7.94 12.45
C GLN A 41 -1.65 -8.22 11.66
N ILE A 42 -2.35 -9.31 11.98
CA ILE A 42 -3.66 -9.62 11.39
C ILE A 42 -4.71 -8.60 11.79
N ASP A 43 -4.73 -8.20 13.07
CA ASP A 43 -5.64 -7.17 13.57
C ASP A 43 -5.42 -5.82 12.86
N GLY A 44 -4.15 -5.38 12.72
CA GLY A 44 -3.83 -4.17 11.98
C GLY A 44 -4.15 -4.28 10.48
N LEU A 45 -3.88 -5.44 9.85
CA LEU A 45 -4.25 -5.72 8.47
C LEU A 45 -5.77 -5.61 8.25
N CYS A 46 -6.56 -6.22 9.12
CA CYS A 46 -8.02 -6.21 9.03
C CYS A 46 -8.57 -4.78 9.17
N LYS A 47 -8.02 -3.99 10.10
CA LYS A 47 -8.33 -2.55 10.21
C LYS A 47 -8.02 -1.79 8.91
N LEU A 48 -6.86 -2.03 8.31
CA LEU A 48 -6.49 -1.41 7.02
C LEU A 48 -7.47 -1.78 5.90
N LEU A 49 -7.87 -3.05 5.80
CA LEU A 49 -8.85 -3.51 4.80
C LEU A 49 -10.25 -2.91 5.03
N ASP A 50 -10.58 -2.62 6.28
CA ASP A 50 -11.80 -1.89 6.65
C ASP A 50 -11.72 -0.38 6.41
N ASN A 51 -10.61 0.13 5.86
CA ASN A 51 -10.33 1.55 5.63
C ASN A 51 -10.18 2.35 6.94
N ILE A 52 -9.61 1.71 7.96
CA ILE A 52 -9.20 2.36 9.20
C ILE A 52 -7.70 2.62 9.14
N ASP A 53 -7.32 3.89 9.30
CA ASP A 53 -5.92 4.29 9.35
C ASP A 53 -5.19 3.63 10.53
N LEU A 54 -3.98 3.12 10.27
CA LEU A 54 -3.17 2.41 11.25
C LEU A 54 -1.90 3.19 11.58
N PHE A 55 -1.71 3.51 12.86
CA PHE A 55 -0.43 3.98 13.39
C PHE A 55 0.24 2.85 14.20
N ALA A 56 1.12 2.10 13.55
CA ALA A 56 1.76 0.93 14.14
C ALA A 56 3.06 1.29 14.87
N ILE A 57 3.07 1.15 16.20
CA ILE A 57 4.27 1.30 17.03
C ILE A 57 4.78 -0.10 17.39
N LEU A 58 5.80 -0.57 16.67
CA LEU A 58 6.41 -1.88 16.88
C LEU A 58 7.92 -1.76 16.95
N ALA A 59 8.54 -2.61 17.77
CA ALA A 59 10.00 -2.71 17.85
C ALA A 59 10.62 -3.07 16.49
N THR A 60 11.88 -2.72 16.30
CA THR A 60 12.63 -3.09 15.09
C THR A 60 12.76 -4.60 15.02
N GLY A 61 12.55 -5.17 13.82
CA GLY A 61 12.52 -6.62 13.63
C GLY A 61 11.16 -7.29 13.92
N SER A 62 10.19 -6.60 14.52
CA SER A 62 8.84 -7.15 14.79
C SER A 62 7.92 -7.25 13.55
N GLY A 63 8.49 -7.21 12.33
CA GLY A 63 7.73 -7.42 11.09
C GLY A 63 6.82 -6.26 10.68
N LYS A 64 7.23 -5.00 10.86
CA LYS A 64 6.46 -3.83 10.35
C LYS A 64 6.21 -3.92 8.84
N THR A 65 7.21 -4.33 8.08
CA THR A 65 7.12 -4.49 6.61
C THR A 65 6.02 -5.48 6.20
N SER A 66 5.68 -6.45 7.05
CA SER A 66 4.64 -7.43 6.76
C SER A 66 3.25 -6.80 6.56
N PHE A 67 2.95 -5.65 7.18
CA PHE A 67 1.67 -4.96 6.92
C PHE A 67 1.50 -4.61 5.44
N LEU A 68 2.58 -4.15 4.79
CA LEU A 68 2.56 -3.74 3.39
C LEU A 68 2.35 -4.95 2.48
N SER A 69 3.14 -6.02 2.69
CA SER A 69 3.05 -7.22 1.87
C SER A 69 1.73 -7.96 2.07
N MET A 70 1.29 -8.16 3.32
CA MET A 70 0.03 -8.88 3.60
C MET A 70 -1.18 -8.13 3.06
N TYR A 71 -1.23 -6.80 3.19
CA TYR A 71 -2.31 -6.00 2.63
C TYR A 71 -2.42 -6.21 1.12
N MET A 72 -1.30 -6.09 0.39
CA MET A 72 -1.29 -6.29 -1.05
C MET A 72 -1.63 -7.74 -1.45
N LEU A 73 -1.13 -8.73 -0.72
CA LEU A 73 -1.42 -10.14 -1.00
C LEU A 73 -2.90 -10.50 -0.82
N VAL A 74 -3.53 -10.02 0.27
CA VAL A 74 -4.96 -10.24 0.51
C VAL A 74 -5.82 -9.56 -0.54
N LEU A 75 -5.50 -8.29 -0.83
CA LEU A 75 -6.19 -7.50 -1.83
C LEU A 75 -6.13 -8.17 -3.22
N LEU A 76 -4.93 -8.55 -3.66
CA LEU A 76 -4.73 -9.22 -4.96
C LEU A 76 -5.40 -10.60 -5.02
N ALA A 77 -5.42 -11.36 -3.92
CA ALA A 77 -6.10 -12.64 -3.86
C ALA A 77 -7.62 -12.49 -4.03
N ILE A 78 -8.24 -11.52 -3.34
CA ILE A 78 -9.67 -11.23 -3.48
C ILE A 78 -9.99 -10.73 -4.89
N GLN A 79 -9.12 -9.90 -5.48
CA GLN A 79 -9.31 -9.44 -6.85
C GLN A 79 -9.23 -10.58 -7.87
N ALA A 80 -8.31 -11.53 -7.66
CA ALA A 80 -8.16 -12.71 -8.52
C ALA A 80 -9.31 -13.72 -8.34
N ASN A 81 -9.89 -13.80 -7.14
CA ASN A 81 -11.03 -14.66 -6.83
C ASN A 81 -12.08 -13.89 -6.00
N PRO A 82 -13.00 -13.16 -6.65
CA PRO A 82 -14.05 -12.40 -5.96
C PRO A 82 -14.96 -13.24 -5.06
N CYS A 83 -15.03 -14.57 -5.26
CA CYS A 83 -15.80 -15.46 -4.39
C CYS A 83 -15.25 -15.51 -2.95
N LEU A 84 -13.98 -15.16 -2.73
CA LEU A 84 -13.38 -15.08 -1.39
C LEU A 84 -14.04 -14.00 -0.53
N CYS A 85 -14.44 -12.88 -1.14
CA CYS A 85 -15.13 -11.80 -0.46
C CYS A 85 -15.95 -10.97 -1.47
N PRO A 86 -17.18 -11.40 -1.82
CA PRO A 86 -17.95 -10.81 -2.93
C PRO A 86 -18.34 -9.34 -2.76
N THR A 87 -18.36 -8.85 -1.52
CA THR A 87 -18.74 -7.48 -1.18
C THR A 87 -17.54 -6.54 -1.07
N ALA A 88 -16.31 -7.05 -1.10
CA ALA A 88 -15.11 -6.23 -1.15
C ALA A 88 -14.86 -5.74 -2.57
N SER A 89 -14.44 -4.48 -2.70
CA SER A 89 -14.11 -3.86 -3.97
C SER A 89 -12.83 -3.08 -3.81
N PHE A 90 -11.88 -3.30 -4.72
CA PHE A 90 -10.57 -2.66 -4.73
C PHE A 90 -10.31 -2.01 -6.09
N PRO A 91 -9.40 -1.03 -6.18
CA PRO A 91 -8.98 -0.46 -7.45
C PRO A 91 -8.46 -1.52 -8.42
N ARG A 92 -8.70 -1.35 -9.72
CA ARG A 92 -8.10 -2.20 -10.75
C ARG A 92 -6.59 -1.94 -10.81
N ASN A 93 -5.81 -3.02 -10.93
CA ASN A 93 -4.35 -2.98 -10.96
C ASN A 93 -3.77 -2.14 -9.79
N PRO A 94 -4.05 -2.56 -8.54
CA PRO A 94 -3.84 -1.78 -7.33
C PRO A 94 -2.35 -1.54 -7.06
N CYS A 95 -2.02 -0.35 -6.57
CA CYS A 95 -0.67 -0.02 -6.13
C CYS A 95 -0.70 0.60 -4.72
N MET A 96 0.21 0.15 -3.86
CA MET A 96 0.53 0.83 -2.61
C MET A 96 1.68 1.82 -2.82
N LEU A 97 1.55 3.03 -2.27
CA LEU A 97 2.64 3.99 -2.23
C LEU A 97 3.31 3.95 -0.85
N ALA A 98 4.60 3.66 -0.79
CA ALA A 98 5.37 3.63 0.45
C ALA A 98 6.47 4.70 0.43
N VAL A 99 6.53 5.53 1.47
CA VAL A 99 7.59 6.53 1.66
C VAL A 99 8.54 6.00 2.73
N CYS A 100 9.82 5.87 2.38
CA CYS A 100 10.86 5.35 3.27
C CYS A 100 11.91 6.42 3.53
N PRO A 101 12.51 6.50 4.73
CA PRO A 101 13.46 7.55 5.07
C PRO A 101 14.87 7.33 4.51
N THR A 102 15.20 6.09 4.13
CA THR A 102 16.55 5.74 3.66
C THR A 102 16.50 4.83 2.44
N LYS A 103 17.43 5.06 1.51
CA LYS A 103 17.64 4.24 0.32
C LYS A 103 17.84 2.76 0.65
N TYR A 104 18.54 2.46 1.74
CA TYR A 104 18.79 1.08 2.15
C TYR A 104 17.48 0.35 2.48
N LEU A 105 16.59 0.99 3.25
CA LEU A 105 15.28 0.42 3.56
C LEU A 105 14.41 0.25 2.32
N GLU A 106 14.41 1.23 1.40
CA GLU A 106 13.68 1.12 0.13
C GLU A 106 14.07 -0.14 -0.65
N HIS A 107 15.37 -0.38 -0.81
CA HIS A 107 15.88 -1.55 -1.54
C HIS A 107 15.62 -2.86 -0.80
N GLN A 108 15.82 -2.90 0.53
CA GLN A 108 15.51 -4.10 1.32
C GLN A 108 14.03 -4.47 1.26
N MET A 109 13.15 -3.48 1.40
CA MET A 109 11.70 -3.72 1.35
C MET A 109 11.28 -4.16 -0.04
N ALA A 110 11.79 -3.53 -1.11
CA ALA A 110 11.53 -3.95 -2.48
C ALA A 110 11.95 -5.40 -2.73
N GLU A 111 13.14 -5.82 -2.28
CA GLU A 111 13.59 -7.21 -2.40
C GLU A 111 12.66 -8.19 -1.67
N VAL A 112 12.16 -7.83 -0.49
CA VAL A 112 11.17 -8.64 0.25
C VAL A 112 9.87 -8.75 -0.54
N MET A 113 9.38 -7.66 -1.15
CA MET A 113 8.17 -7.68 -1.97
C MET A 113 8.33 -8.58 -3.20
N GLU A 114 9.46 -8.45 -3.91
CA GLU A 114 9.75 -9.26 -5.10
C GLU A 114 9.82 -10.76 -4.78
N LYS A 115 10.42 -11.12 -3.63
CA LYS A 115 10.44 -12.52 -3.14
C LYS A 115 9.05 -13.09 -2.85
N LEU A 116 8.08 -12.23 -2.55
CA LEU A 116 6.67 -12.59 -2.33
C LEU A 116 5.85 -12.52 -3.64
N GLY A 117 6.49 -12.30 -4.78
CA GLY A 117 5.84 -12.19 -6.09
C GLY A 117 5.12 -10.86 -6.32
N LEU A 118 5.39 -9.84 -5.51
CA LEU A 118 4.84 -8.50 -5.66
C LEU A 118 5.80 -7.65 -6.51
N SER A 119 5.28 -6.99 -7.55
CA SER A 119 6.07 -6.05 -8.35
C SER A 119 6.36 -4.79 -7.52
N ALA A 120 7.63 -4.53 -7.25
CA ALA A 120 8.10 -3.36 -6.54
C ALA A 120 8.89 -2.43 -7.48
N LEU A 121 8.70 -1.12 -7.32
CA LEU A 121 9.50 -0.09 -7.99
C LEU A 121 10.04 0.87 -6.95
N VAL A 122 11.33 1.15 -6.99
CA VAL A 122 11.98 2.15 -6.14
C VAL A 122 12.31 3.39 -6.96
N ILE A 123 11.87 4.56 -6.49
CA ILE A 123 12.20 5.87 -7.07
C ILE A 123 12.92 6.72 -6.02
N ASN A 124 14.20 6.92 -6.25
CA ASN A 124 15.12 7.75 -5.48
C ASN A 124 16.17 8.34 -6.42
N ALA A 125 17.08 9.18 -5.90
CA ALA A 125 18.09 9.83 -6.74
C ALA A 125 18.98 8.83 -7.52
N ASP A 126 19.32 7.68 -6.93
CA ASP A 126 20.27 6.72 -7.52
C ASP A 126 19.60 5.86 -8.59
N THR A 127 18.39 5.38 -8.31
CA THR A 127 17.56 4.62 -9.26
C THR A 127 17.20 5.48 -10.48
N LEU A 128 16.85 6.75 -10.27
CA LEU A 128 16.61 7.70 -11.36
C LEU A 128 17.87 7.93 -12.20
N GLN A 129 19.04 8.11 -11.56
CA GLN A 129 20.30 8.26 -12.29
C GLN A 129 20.64 7.00 -13.09
N ALA A 130 20.48 5.83 -12.50
CA ALA A 130 20.74 4.55 -13.15
C ALA A 130 19.80 4.29 -14.33
N ALA A 131 18.50 4.55 -14.16
CA ALA A 131 17.50 4.43 -15.22
C ALA A 131 17.77 5.38 -16.39
N LYS A 132 18.17 6.63 -16.10
CA LYS A 132 18.57 7.60 -17.12
C LYS A 132 19.73 7.08 -17.99
N ARG A 133 20.72 6.40 -17.39
CA ARG A 133 21.84 5.79 -18.14
C ARG A 133 21.38 4.62 -19.04
N ARG A 134 20.29 3.94 -18.66
CA ARG A 134 19.67 2.85 -19.43
C ARG A 134 18.62 3.34 -20.44
N GLY A 135 18.32 4.63 -20.48
CA GLY A 135 17.25 5.19 -21.33
C GLY A 135 15.84 4.84 -20.86
N GLU A 136 15.66 4.52 -19.58
CA GLU A 136 14.36 4.19 -18.98
C GLU A 136 13.75 5.40 -18.25
N ASP A 137 12.41 5.53 -18.32
CA ASP A 137 11.65 6.49 -17.51
C ASP A 137 10.89 5.77 -16.38
N LEU A 138 11.45 5.79 -15.17
CA LEU A 138 10.82 5.16 -14.00
C LEU A 138 9.49 5.82 -13.62
N TRP A 139 9.32 7.12 -13.88
CA TRP A 139 8.05 7.80 -13.59
C TRP A 139 6.94 7.30 -14.51
N LYS A 140 7.27 6.99 -15.77
CA LYS A 140 6.32 6.38 -16.69
C LYS A 140 5.96 4.95 -16.27
N LYS A 141 6.94 4.14 -15.84
CA LYS A 141 6.69 2.80 -15.30
C LYS A 141 5.79 2.83 -14.06
N ALA A 142 6.03 3.80 -13.17
CA ALA A 142 5.27 3.97 -11.93
C ALA A 142 3.77 4.18 -12.17
N GLU A 143 3.36 4.69 -13.34
CA GLU A 143 1.95 4.92 -13.65
C GLU A 143 1.13 3.63 -13.64
N THR A 144 1.71 2.50 -14.08
CA THR A 144 0.92 1.29 -14.36
C THR A 144 1.53 -0.05 -13.97
N GLU A 145 2.84 -0.11 -13.73
CA GLU A 145 3.56 -1.38 -13.56
C GLU A 145 3.58 -1.91 -12.11
N PRO A 146 3.97 -1.11 -11.09
CA PRO A 146 4.20 -1.67 -9.76
C PRO A 146 2.91 -1.94 -9.00
N SER A 147 2.96 -2.96 -8.14
CA SER A 147 2.02 -3.17 -7.05
C SER A 147 2.45 -2.45 -5.76
N LEU A 148 3.75 -2.16 -5.61
CA LEU A 148 4.30 -1.30 -4.56
C LEU A 148 5.29 -0.30 -5.15
N LEU A 149 5.06 0.98 -4.93
CA LEU A 149 5.96 2.07 -5.28
C LEU A 149 6.64 2.60 -4.01
N PHE A 150 7.93 2.39 -3.89
CA PHE A 150 8.77 2.96 -2.83
C PHE A 150 9.35 4.29 -3.30
N LEU A 151 9.13 5.35 -2.52
CA LEU A 151 9.64 6.70 -2.78
C LEU A 151 10.55 7.17 -1.66
N ALA A 152 11.69 7.75 -2.05
CA ALA A 152 12.47 8.57 -1.14
C ALA A 152 11.74 9.89 -0.81
N PRO A 153 11.89 10.47 0.39
CA PRO A 153 11.06 11.59 0.83
C PRO A 153 11.29 12.85 -0.01
N GLU A 154 12.51 13.07 -0.52
CA GLU A 154 12.81 14.21 -1.38
C GLU A 154 12.07 14.18 -2.72
N GLN A 155 11.58 13.01 -3.17
CA GLN A 155 10.84 12.90 -4.43
C GLN A 155 9.40 13.41 -4.31
N LEU A 156 8.85 13.49 -3.09
CA LEU A 156 7.48 13.95 -2.84
C LEU A 156 7.25 15.42 -3.24
N ILE A 157 8.30 16.24 -3.25
CA ILE A 157 8.23 17.65 -3.66
C ILE A 157 8.60 17.86 -5.14
N SER A 158 8.83 16.77 -5.88
CA SER A 158 9.22 16.86 -7.29
C SER A 158 8.01 17.15 -8.19
N PRO A 159 8.17 17.94 -9.27
CA PRO A 159 7.09 18.13 -10.26
C PRO A 159 6.63 16.83 -10.93
N LYS A 160 7.53 15.84 -11.02
CA LYS A 160 7.23 14.51 -11.56
C LYS A 160 6.27 13.74 -10.65
N PHE A 161 6.48 13.79 -9.33
CA PHE A 161 5.53 13.24 -8.37
C PHE A 161 4.17 13.96 -8.46
N SER A 162 4.14 15.30 -8.48
CA SER A 162 2.89 16.05 -8.66
C SER A 162 2.13 15.67 -9.93
N THR A 163 2.84 15.29 -11.00
CA THR A 163 2.24 14.78 -12.23
C THR A 163 1.70 13.37 -12.08
N LEU A 164 2.45 12.49 -11.40
CA LEU A 164 2.06 11.11 -11.13
C LEU A 164 0.76 11.02 -10.32
N ILE A 165 0.61 11.86 -9.28
CA ILE A 165 -0.56 11.83 -8.37
C ILE A 165 -1.74 12.70 -8.81
N LYS A 166 -1.76 13.18 -10.06
CA LYS A 166 -2.94 13.91 -10.57
C LYS A 166 -4.18 13.03 -10.46
N ALA A 167 -5.29 13.60 -9.98
CA ALA A 167 -6.48 12.85 -9.61
C ALA A 167 -7.10 12.03 -10.77
N ASP A 168 -6.93 12.48 -12.00
CA ASP A 168 -7.38 11.84 -13.24
C ASP A 168 -6.30 10.95 -13.90
N GLY A 169 -5.12 10.85 -13.30
CA GLY A 169 -3.99 10.06 -13.79
C GLY A 169 -4.14 8.55 -13.51
N GLU A 170 -3.52 7.73 -14.37
CA GLU A 170 -3.57 6.25 -14.28
C GLU A 170 -3.04 5.70 -12.96
N PHE A 171 -2.09 6.41 -12.33
CA PHE A 171 -1.57 6.06 -11.01
C PHE A 171 -2.56 6.39 -9.89
N ALA A 172 -3.15 7.59 -9.87
CA ALA A 172 -3.99 8.00 -8.75
C ALA A 172 -5.21 7.08 -8.57
N VAL A 173 -5.82 6.62 -9.68
CA VAL A 173 -7.00 5.75 -9.65
C VAL A 173 -6.72 4.33 -9.15
N ARG A 174 -5.46 3.92 -9.03
CA ARG A 174 -5.06 2.60 -8.51
C ARG A 174 -4.49 2.62 -7.10
N VAL A 175 -4.23 3.80 -6.53
CA VAL A 175 -3.65 3.88 -5.19
C VAL A 175 -4.63 3.30 -4.18
N CYS A 176 -4.27 2.18 -3.57
CA CYS A 176 -5.10 1.50 -2.58
C CYS A 176 -4.71 1.83 -1.14
N ALA A 177 -3.45 2.21 -0.91
CA ALA A 177 -2.94 2.57 0.41
C ALA A 177 -1.68 3.43 0.30
N ILE A 178 -1.42 4.24 1.34
CA ILE A 178 -0.19 4.99 1.52
C ILE A 178 0.45 4.53 2.84
N ALA A 179 1.73 4.16 2.79
CA ALA A 179 2.54 3.79 3.94
C ALA A 179 3.66 4.81 4.14
N VAL A 180 3.92 5.19 5.39
CA VAL A 180 5.05 6.06 5.77
C VAL A 180 5.87 5.33 6.81
N ASP A 181 7.08 4.92 6.42
CA ASP A 181 8.01 4.26 7.35
C ASP A 181 8.79 5.30 8.16
N GLU A 182 9.16 4.93 9.38
CA GLU A 182 9.78 5.81 10.38
C GLU A 182 9.06 7.16 10.54
N ALA A 183 7.72 7.12 10.65
CA ALA A 183 6.87 8.32 10.76
C ALA A 183 7.28 9.27 11.91
N HIS A 184 7.99 8.78 12.93
CA HIS A 184 8.55 9.60 13.99
C HIS A 184 9.53 10.67 13.46
N LEU A 185 10.19 10.40 12.33
CA LEU A 185 11.07 11.34 11.65
C LEU A 185 10.32 12.56 11.12
N LEU A 186 9.02 12.49 10.88
CA LEU A 186 8.24 13.68 10.48
C LEU A 186 8.33 14.81 11.52
N ASN A 187 8.46 14.50 12.81
CA ASN A 187 8.56 15.52 13.86
C ASN A 187 9.99 16.09 13.98
N THR A 188 11.03 15.26 13.86
CA THR A 188 12.43 15.70 13.94
C THR A 188 12.91 16.34 12.65
N TRP A 189 12.56 15.74 11.51
CA TRP A 189 12.89 16.24 10.19
C TRP A 189 11.95 17.36 9.77
N GLY A 190 10.64 17.30 10.03
CA GLY A 190 9.71 18.37 9.66
C GLY A 190 9.99 19.74 10.31
N ARG A 191 10.76 19.78 11.41
CA ARG A 191 11.23 21.03 12.02
C ARG A 191 12.41 21.66 11.28
N SER A 192 13.25 20.86 10.61
CA SER A 192 14.40 21.30 9.82
C SER A 192 14.13 21.29 8.29
N TRP A 193 13.12 20.54 7.85
CA TRP A 193 12.57 20.53 6.49
C TRP A 193 11.67 21.76 6.34
N ARG A 194 12.28 22.80 5.77
CA ARG A 194 11.75 24.07 5.28
C ARG A 194 10.22 24.22 5.27
N LYS A 195 9.78 25.33 5.88
CA LYS A 195 8.51 26.04 5.62
C LYS A 195 8.04 25.80 4.18
N VAL A 196 6.96 25.04 4.03
CA VAL A 196 6.17 25.05 2.80
C VAL A 196 5.52 26.43 2.76
N GLY A 197 6.15 27.35 2.03
CA GLY A 197 5.55 28.64 1.71
C GLY A 197 4.37 28.38 0.80
N PHE A 198 3.17 28.40 1.36
CA PHE A 198 1.99 28.80 0.58
C PHE A 198 2.22 30.25 0.18
N LEU A 199 2.48 30.47 -1.10
CA LEU A 199 2.18 31.70 -1.82
C LEU A 199 1.14 31.37 -2.87
#